data_AF-A0A3L7QJC9-F1
#
_entry.id   AF-A0A3L7QJC9-F1
#
_cell.length_a   1.000
_cell.length_b   1.000
_cell.length_c   1.000
_cell.angle_alpha   90.00
_cell.angle_beta   90.00
_cell.angle_gamma   90.00
#
_symmetry.space_group_name_H-M   'P 1'
#
loop_
_entity.id
_entity.type
_entity.pdbx_description
1 polymer ?
#
loop_
_entity_poly.entity_id
_entity_poly.type
_entity_poly.pdbx_seq_one_letter_code
_entity_poly.pdbx_strand_id
1 'polypeptide(L)'
;MPFPPVADQLAIIRRGVEKIVPEAELAAMLQKSRDTGTPLRIKYGIDPTGIDLHLGHTVPMRKMRQFQELGHQAVIIIGNYTALVGDPSGRDQARARLTVEKVEANAKTYLEQVGKVIDLSNAEVHRNGDWFGSMSFAEILELTSKVTVAQMLTRDDFSKRFASETPIYLHECLYPIMQAWDSVKIRSDIELGGTEQLYSFMLARDLQQGQGLSQQIGVMSPILVGLDGVRRMGKSLGNYIGIAESPYDMMKKFMQVPDACLKMYFELLTNIPLAEVELLLAGHPKAAKIALAKAVIGEYHSADLATEAADRWQREISEGALPTDIPEVALPAASLTNGQIPAANLLKQLGLCPSTSDARRQIDQGAAALTETKTKIEKYDQLITVTDGLMVWVGKKKYCRVRLAPN
;
A
#
# COMPACT_ATOMS: atom_id res chain seq x y z
N MET A 1 32.50 -14.25 7.34
CA MET A 1 31.54 -15.00 6.49
C MET A 1 30.57 -13.99 5.90
N PRO A 2 30.12 -14.17 4.65
CA PRO A 2 29.26 -13.20 3.95
C PRO A 2 27.89 -13.00 4.63
N PHE A 3 27.43 -13.95 5.43
CA PHE A 3 26.15 -13.86 6.16
C PHE A 3 26.36 -13.70 7.68
N PRO A 4 25.53 -12.88 8.36
CA PRO A 4 25.55 -12.75 9.82
C PRO A 4 25.29 -14.08 10.55
N PRO A 5 25.55 -14.18 11.86
CA PRO A 5 25.13 -15.33 12.67
C PRO A 5 23.64 -15.65 12.49
N VAL A 6 23.28 -16.95 12.48
CA VAL A 6 21.89 -17.40 12.28
C VAL A 6 20.93 -16.77 13.29
N ALA A 7 21.36 -16.59 14.54
CA ALA A 7 20.55 -15.93 15.57
C ALA A 7 20.18 -14.48 15.20
N ASP A 8 21.12 -13.72 14.64
CA ASP A 8 20.93 -12.31 14.25
C ASP A 8 19.99 -12.23 13.04
N GLN A 9 20.19 -13.11 12.06
CA GLN A 9 19.31 -13.23 10.89
C GLN A 9 17.88 -13.56 11.33
N LEU A 10 17.70 -14.54 12.22
CA LEU A 10 16.39 -14.92 12.75
C LEU A 10 15.71 -13.78 13.50
N ALA A 11 16.45 -12.98 14.27
CA ALA A 11 15.90 -11.82 14.98
C ALA A 11 15.32 -10.78 14.00
N ILE A 12 16.03 -10.51 12.90
CA ILE A 12 15.57 -9.59 11.85
C ILE A 12 14.39 -10.18 11.09
N ILE A 13 14.48 -11.46 10.69
CA ILE A 13 13.44 -12.13 9.90
C ILE A 13 12.14 -12.23 10.68
N ARG A 14 12.18 -12.60 11.98
CA ARG A 14 10.97 -12.77 12.81
C ARG A 14 10.25 -11.47 13.14
N ARG A 15 10.93 -10.32 13.13
CA ARG A 15 10.29 -9.03 13.40
C ARG A 15 9.18 -8.76 12.38
N GLY A 16 7.96 -8.51 12.86
CA GLY A 16 6.81 -8.15 12.03
C GLY A 16 6.32 -9.28 11.12
N VAL A 17 6.64 -10.53 11.43
CA VAL A 17 6.14 -11.71 10.71
C VAL A 17 5.01 -12.34 11.51
N GLU A 18 3.91 -12.66 10.83
CA GLU A 18 2.75 -13.31 11.42
C GLU A 18 2.95 -14.82 11.52
N LYS A 19 3.53 -15.42 10.47
CA LYS A 19 3.72 -16.87 10.39
C LYS A 19 4.91 -17.25 9.53
N ILE A 20 5.71 -18.21 9.99
CA ILE A 20 6.76 -18.88 9.21
C ILE A 20 6.39 -20.36 9.10
N VAL A 21 6.34 -20.90 7.88
CA VAL A 21 5.93 -22.29 7.67
C VAL A 21 6.85 -23.00 6.68
N PRO A 22 7.51 -24.09 7.08
CA PRO A 22 7.71 -24.56 8.46
C PRO A 22 8.82 -23.78 9.18
N GLU A 23 8.54 -23.26 10.37
CA GLU A 23 9.54 -22.47 11.12
C GLU A 23 10.78 -23.27 11.53
N ALA A 24 10.59 -24.56 11.87
CA ALA A 24 11.68 -25.42 12.33
C ALA A 24 12.80 -25.61 11.29
N GLU A 25 12.48 -25.47 9.99
CA GLU A 25 13.46 -25.63 8.90
C GLU A 25 14.29 -24.36 8.67
N LEU A 26 13.82 -23.19 9.10
CA LEU A 26 14.43 -21.90 8.76
C LEU A 26 15.87 -21.78 9.29
N ALA A 27 16.10 -22.15 10.54
CA ALA A 27 17.43 -22.08 11.13
C ALA A 27 18.45 -22.97 10.39
N ALA A 28 18.04 -24.18 10.01
CA ALA A 28 18.88 -25.10 9.26
C ALA A 28 19.17 -24.59 7.84
N MET A 29 18.18 -23.98 7.18
CA MET A 29 18.34 -23.37 5.86
C MET A 29 19.33 -22.19 5.89
N LEU A 30 19.21 -21.29 6.87
CA LEU A 30 20.14 -20.18 7.06
C LEU A 30 21.55 -20.67 7.41
N GLN A 31 21.66 -21.70 8.27
CA GLN A 31 22.95 -22.31 8.61
C GLN A 31 23.62 -22.89 7.37
N LYS A 32 22.88 -23.64 6.53
CA LYS A 32 23.38 -24.18 5.27
C LYS A 32 23.86 -23.07 4.33
N SER A 33 23.07 -22.02 4.14
CA SER A 33 23.45 -20.84 3.34
C SER A 33 24.78 -20.24 3.82
N ARG A 34 24.95 -20.15 5.14
CA ARG A 34 26.16 -19.64 5.78
C ARG A 34 27.37 -20.55 5.60
N ASP A 35 27.19 -21.86 5.73
CA ASP A 35 28.24 -22.86 5.60
C ASP A 35 28.71 -23.02 4.16
N THR A 36 27.80 -22.92 3.18
CA THR A 36 28.13 -23.05 1.76
C THR A 36 28.51 -21.73 1.09
N GLY A 37 28.27 -20.59 1.75
CA GLY A 37 28.45 -19.28 1.14
C GLY A 37 27.43 -18.97 0.03
N THR A 38 26.32 -19.71 -0.05
CA THR A 38 25.32 -19.58 -1.11
C THR A 38 24.12 -18.79 -0.63
N PRO A 39 23.74 -17.67 -1.27
CA PRO A 39 22.57 -16.90 -0.86
C PRO A 39 21.27 -17.67 -1.11
N LEU A 40 20.33 -17.58 -0.17
CA LEU A 40 18.96 -18.04 -0.37
C LEU A 40 18.25 -17.19 -1.42
N ARG A 41 17.34 -17.83 -2.16
CA ARG A 41 16.50 -17.19 -3.18
C ARG A 41 15.14 -16.85 -2.59
N ILE A 42 14.89 -15.55 -2.44
CA ILE A 42 13.72 -15.00 -1.77
C ILE A 42 12.72 -14.55 -2.83
N LYS A 43 11.63 -15.29 -2.99
CA LYS A 43 10.56 -15.02 -3.94
C LYS A 43 9.57 -14.00 -3.41
N TYR A 44 9.20 -13.04 -4.23
CA TYR A 44 8.01 -12.22 -4.03
C TYR A 44 7.28 -12.01 -5.36
N GLY A 45 6.03 -12.44 -5.43
CA GLY A 45 5.17 -12.31 -6.59
C GLY A 45 4.38 -11.00 -6.60
N ILE A 46 4.29 -10.37 -7.76
CA ILE A 46 3.64 -9.08 -7.96
C ILE A 46 2.72 -9.16 -9.17
N ASP A 47 1.42 -8.95 -8.96
CA ASP A 47 0.46 -8.77 -10.06
C ASP A 47 0.29 -7.26 -10.36
N PRO A 48 0.77 -6.76 -11.52
CA PRO A 48 0.77 -5.33 -11.83
C PRO A 48 -0.63 -4.84 -12.25
N THR A 49 -1.42 -4.41 -11.25
CA THR A 49 -2.80 -3.95 -11.45
C THR A 49 -2.93 -2.49 -11.89
N GLY A 50 -1.83 -1.73 -11.94
CA GLY A 50 -1.80 -0.31 -12.34
C GLY A 50 -2.16 0.67 -11.21
N ILE A 51 -2.12 0.21 -9.96
CA ILE A 51 -2.42 1.02 -8.78
C ILE A 51 -1.09 1.48 -8.15
N ASP A 52 -0.93 2.77 -7.85
CA ASP A 52 0.25 3.21 -7.08
C ASP A 52 0.34 2.50 -5.72
N LEU A 53 1.57 2.23 -5.31
CA LEU A 53 1.86 1.54 -4.07
C LEU A 53 1.47 2.38 -2.84
N HIS A 54 1.07 1.66 -1.80
CA HIS A 54 0.80 2.20 -0.48
C HIS A 54 1.50 1.34 0.55
N LEU A 55 1.61 1.82 1.79
CA LEU A 55 2.40 1.17 2.85
C LEU A 55 2.02 -0.30 3.07
N GLY A 56 0.73 -0.66 2.89
CA GLY A 56 0.31 -2.06 2.96
C GLY A 56 1.01 -3.01 1.98
N HIS A 57 1.32 -2.55 0.76
CA HIS A 57 2.07 -3.33 -0.23
C HIS A 57 3.56 -3.44 0.14
N THR A 58 4.09 -2.46 0.87
CA THR A 58 5.51 -2.42 1.21
C THR A 58 5.90 -3.40 2.29
N VAL A 59 4.97 -3.90 3.10
CA VAL A 59 5.29 -4.81 4.23
C VAL A 59 6.10 -6.04 3.77
N PRO A 60 5.64 -6.87 2.81
CA PRO A 60 6.46 -7.97 2.30
C PRO A 60 7.70 -7.51 1.52
N MET A 61 7.64 -6.37 0.82
CA MET A 61 8.79 -5.81 0.08
C MET A 61 9.92 -5.37 1.03
N ARG A 62 9.59 -4.80 2.18
CA ARG A 62 10.54 -4.44 3.24
C ARG A 62 11.19 -5.68 3.83
N LYS A 63 10.43 -6.76 4.01
CA LYS A 63 11.00 -8.05 4.42
C LYS A 63 11.99 -8.57 3.37
N MET A 64 11.67 -8.47 2.08
CA MET A 64 12.61 -8.78 1.00
C MET A 64 13.88 -7.94 1.07
N ARG A 65 13.76 -6.63 1.31
CA ARG A 65 14.90 -5.73 1.50
C ARG A 65 15.77 -6.15 2.68
N GLN A 66 15.18 -6.55 3.81
CA GLN A 66 15.93 -7.09 4.95
C GLN A 66 16.70 -8.36 4.56
N PHE A 67 16.12 -9.25 3.75
CA PHE A 67 16.88 -10.40 3.22
C PHE A 67 18.04 -9.98 2.31
N GLN A 68 17.90 -8.94 1.48
CA GLN A 68 19.02 -8.41 0.68
C GLN A 68 20.14 -7.88 1.58
N GLU A 69 19.80 -7.15 2.64
CA GLU A 69 20.77 -6.61 3.61
C GLU A 69 21.48 -7.71 4.40
N LEU A 70 20.83 -8.87 4.57
CA LEU A 70 21.44 -10.09 5.10
C LEU A 70 22.33 -10.82 4.08
N GLY A 71 22.35 -10.40 2.82
CA GLY A 71 23.18 -10.95 1.73
C GLY A 71 22.46 -11.95 0.82
N HIS A 72 21.14 -12.12 0.96
CA HIS A 72 20.36 -13.08 0.15
C HIS A 72 19.83 -12.48 -1.16
N GLN A 73 19.47 -13.35 -2.10
CA GLN A 73 19.05 -12.95 -3.44
C GLN A 73 17.54 -12.66 -3.46
N ALA A 74 17.18 -11.39 -3.71
CA ALA A 74 15.80 -11.04 -4.03
C ALA A 74 15.43 -11.54 -5.44
N VAL A 75 14.30 -12.23 -5.55
CA VAL A 75 13.74 -12.74 -6.80
C VAL A 75 12.30 -12.26 -6.93
N ILE A 76 12.08 -11.30 -7.82
CA ILE A 76 10.78 -10.70 -8.08
C ILE A 76 10.13 -11.42 -9.27
N ILE A 77 8.89 -11.86 -9.09
CA ILE A 77 8.07 -12.41 -10.16
C ILE A 77 7.03 -11.38 -10.57
N ILE A 78 7.13 -10.87 -11.79
CA ILE A 78 6.09 -10.08 -12.43
C ILE A 78 5.04 -11.04 -12.98
N GLY A 79 3.86 -10.98 -12.37
CA GLY A 79 2.72 -11.82 -12.64
C GLY A 79 1.95 -11.44 -13.90
N ASN A 80 2.62 -11.38 -15.05
CA ASN A 80 1.97 -10.94 -16.28
C ASN A 80 0.96 -11.94 -16.86
N TYR A 81 1.09 -13.23 -16.54
CA TYR A 81 0.10 -14.25 -16.85
C TYR A 81 -0.88 -14.53 -15.70
N THR A 82 -0.41 -14.50 -14.46
CA THR A 82 -1.29 -14.62 -13.28
C THR A 82 -2.31 -13.48 -13.21
N ALA A 83 -1.96 -12.28 -13.68
CA ALA A 83 -2.88 -11.15 -13.81
C ALA A 83 -4.03 -11.39 -14.81
N LEU A 84 -3.89 -12.30 -15.77
CA LEU A 84 -4.97 -12.68 -16.70
C LEU A 84 -6.06 -13.51 -16.01
N VAL A 85 -5.69 -14.24 -14.96
CA VAL A 85 -6.61 -14.96 -14.08
C VAL A 85 -7.14 -14.03 -12.99
N GLY A 86 -6.23 -13.36 -12.29
CA GLY A 86 -6.49 -12.47 -11.16
C GLY A 86 -6.54 -13.21 -9.82
N ASP A 87 -5.71 -12.80 -8.85
CA ASP A 87 -5.64 -13.42 -7.52
C ASP A 87 -6.99 -13.40 -6.77
N PRO A 88 -7.58 -14.56 -6.43
CA PRO A 88 -8.78 -14.64 -5.62
C PRO A 88 -8.52 -14.50 -4.10
N SER A 89 -7.26 -14.57 -3.64
CA SER A 89 -6.90 -14.67 -2.22
C SER A 89 -7.48 -13.54 -1.37
N GLY A 90 -8.25 -13.93 -0.34
CA GLY A 90 -8.82 -12.99 0.63
C GLY A 90 -9.91 -12.08 0.06
N ARG A 91 -10.60 -12.48 -1.01
CA ARG A 91 -11.68 -11.69 -1.64
C ARG A 91 -12.97 -12.47 -1.82
N ASP A 92 -14.07 -11.73 -1.76
CA ASP A 92 -15.43 -12.27 -1.91
C ASP A 92 -15.95 -12.21 -3.37
N GLN A 93 -15.23 -11.55 -4.29
CA GLN A 93 -15.65 -11.35 -5.69
C GLN A 93 -14.48 -11.50 -6.68
N ALA A 94 -14.79 -11.94 -7.90
CA ALA A 94 -13.84 -12.10 -9.00
C ALA A 94 -13.24 -10.76 -9.48
N ARG A 95 -11.98 -10.77 -9.93
CA ARG A 95 -11.32 -9.57 -10.48
C ARG A 95 -11.72 -9.31 -11.94
N ALA A 96 -11.69 -8.03 -12.31
CA ALA A 96 -11.71 -7.62 -13.71
C ALA A 96 -10.39 -8.03 -14.39
N ARG A 97 -10.47 -8.67 -15.56
CA ARG A 97 -9.31 -9.10 -16.35
C ARG A 97 -8.61 -7.90 -16.98
N LEU A 98 -7.28 -7.93 -17.00
CA LEU A 98 -6.44 -6.95 -17.70
C LEU A 98 -5.93 -7.55 -19.02
N THR A 99 -5.68 -6.72 -20.03
CA THR A 99 -4.99 -7.17 -21.25
C THR A 99 -3.48 -7.25 -21.01
N VAL A 100 -2.77 -8.06 -21.79
CA VAL A 100 -1.31 -8.23 -21.67
C VAL A 100 -0.58 -6.88 -21.82
N GLU A 101 -1.01 -6.04 -22.77
CA GLU A 101 -0.38 -4.73 -23.01
C GLU A 101 -0.53 -3.82 -21.79
N LYS A 102 -1.70 -3.84 -21.14
CA LYS A 102 -1.97 -3.06 -19.94
C LYS A 102 -1.17 -3.58 -18.75
N VAL A 103 -1.04 -4.89 -18.62
CA VAL A 103 -0.22 -5.54 -17.59
C VAL A 103 1.26 -5.16 -17.73
N GLU A 104 1.82 -5.18 -18.95
CA GLU A 104 3.22 -4.78 -19.19
C GLU A 104 3.43 -3.27 -18.95
N ALA A 105 2.49 -2.42 -19.38
CA ALA A 105 2.55 -0.99 -19.09
C ALA A 105 2.53 -0.72 -17.58
N ASN A 106 1.65 -1.39 -16.85
CA ASN A 106 1.58 -1.30 -15.39
C ASN A 106 2.85 -1.82 -14.72
N ALA A 107 3.45 -2.89 -15.24
CA ALA A 107 4.65 -3.49 -14.67
C ALA A 107 5.83 -2.50 -14.63
N LYS A 108 5.99 -1.67 -15.66
CA LYS A 108 7.05 -0.66 -15.70
C LYS A 108 6.93 0.35 -14.55
N THR A 109 5.77 0.99 -14.42
CA THR A 109 5.51 1.98 -13.36
C THR A 109 5.52 1.35 -11.97
N TYR A 110 5.13 0.08 -11.87
CA TYR A 110 5.16 -0.67 -10.62
C TYR A 110 6.61 -0.95 -10.18
N LEU A 111 7.48 -1.42 -11.09
CA LEU A 111 8.90 -1.64 -10.81
C LEU A 111 9.61 -0.36 -10.35
N GLU A 112 9.32 0.78 -10.99
CA GLU A 112 9.87 2.08 -10.57
C GLU A 112 9.52 2.40 -9.10
N GLN A 113 8.31 2.05 -8.66
CA GLN A 113 7.87 2.24 -7.27
C GLN A 113 8.47 1.19 -6.34
N VAL A 114 8.59 -0.06 -6.78
CA VAL A 114 9.24 -1.15 -6.03
C VAL A 114 10.70 -0.82 -5.76
N GLY A 115 11.39 -0.19 -6.71
CA GLY A 115 12.78 0.26 -6.57
C GLY A 115 13.01 1.27 -5.44
N LYS A 116 11.95 1.87 -4.88
CA LYS A 116 12.05 2.69 -3.66
C LYS A 116 12.23 1.87 -2.38
N VAL A 117 11.91 0.57 -2.41
CA VAL A 117 11.99 -0.34 -1.26
C VAL A 117 13.08 -1.39 -1.48
N ILE A 118 13.02 -2.08 -2.62
CA ILE A 118 13.91 -3.19 -2.97
C ILE A 118 15.06 -2.65 -3.81
N ASP A 119 16.28 -3.10 -3.54
CA ASP A 119 17.42 -2.79 -4.41
C ASP A 119 17.31 -3.62 -5.70
N LEU A 120 16.76 -3.01 -6.74
CA LEU A 120 16.59 -3.66 -8.04
C LEU A 120 17.90 -3.88 -8.79
N SER A 121 18.98 -3.18 -8.46
CA SER A 121 20.28 -3.37 -9.13
C SER A 121 20.89 -4.74 -8.81
N ASN A 122 20.48 -5.32 -7.68
CA ASN A 122 20.91 -6.63 -7.20
C ASN A 122 19.74 -7.62 -7.05
N ALA A 123 18.62 -7.39 -7.75
CA ALA A 123 17.46 -8.29 -7.75
C ALA A 123 17.34 -9.03 -9.09
N GLU A 124 16.91 -10.29 -9.03
CA GLU A 124 16.48 -11.03 -10.21
C GLU A 124 15.01 -10.70 -10.49
N VAL A 125 14.68 -10.36 -11.74
CA VAL A 125 13.30 -10.03 -12.14
C VAL A 125 12.89 -10.95 -13.27
N HIS A 126 11.86 -11.75 -13.02
CA HIS A 126 11.28 -12.69 -13.99
C HIS A 126 9.85 -12.31 -14.34
N ARG A 127 9.39 -12.68 -15.54
CA ARG A 127 7.99 -12.62 -15.94
C ARG A 127 7.42 -14.02 -15.99
N ASN A 128 6.31 -14.29 -15.31
CA ASN A 128 5.78 -15.65 -15.31
C ASN A 128 5.16 -16.10 -16.64
N GLY A 129 4.87 -15.15 -17.53
CA GLY A 129 4.56 -15.40 -18.92
C GLY A 129 5.69 -16.06 -19.71
N ASP A 130 6.95 -15.92 -19.28
CA ASP A 130 8.10 -16.54 -19.96
C ASP A 130 8.01 -18.07 -19.92
N TRP A 131 7.32 -18.65 -18.93
CA TRP A 131 7.04 -20.09 -18.88
C TRP A 131 5.59 -20.45 -19.16
N PHE A 132 4.61 -19.69 -18.66
CA PHE A 132 3.21 -20.02 -18.92
C PHE A 132 2.79 -19.76 -20.37
N GLY A 133 3.41 -18.79 -21.04
CA GLY A 133 3.12 -18.49 -22.45
C GLY A 133 3.60 -19.57 -23.41
N SER A 134 4.62 -20.35 -23.03
CA SER A 134 5.18 -21.44 -23.84
C SER A 134 4.64 -22.82 -23.48
N MET A 135 3.85 -22.95 -22.40
CA MET A 135 3.31 -24.24 -21.99
C MET A 135 2.29 -24.76 -22.99
N SER A 136 2.50 -25.99 -23.45
CA SER A 136 1.51 -26.76 -24.18
C SER A 136 0.34 -27.15 -23.27
N PHE A 137 -0.81 -27.44 -23.87
CA PHE A 137 -1.96 -27.93 -23.12
C PHE A 137 -1.65 -29.24 -22.38
N ALA A 138 -0.80 -30.12 -22.93
CA ALA A 138 -0.38 -31.34 -22.27
C ALA A 138 0.40 -31.07 -20.97
N GLU A 139 1.30 -30.09 -20.96
CA GLU A 139 2.03 -29.68 -19.75
C GLU A 139 1.10 -29.06 -18.70
N ILE A 140 0.08 -28.30 -19.12
CA ILE A 140 -0.96 -27.78 -18.22
C ILE A 140 -1.77 -28.92 -17.59
N LEU A 141 -2.12 -29.95 -18.37
CA LEU A 141 -2.81 -31.14 -17.85
C LEU A 141 -1.93 -31.89 -16.84
N GLU A 142 -0.64 -32.06 -17.13
CA GLU A 142 0.29 -32.69 -16.19
C GLU A 142 0.40 -31.88 -14.89
N LEU A 143 0.54 -30.55 -14.99
CA LEU A 143 0.62 -29.68 -13.82
C LEU A 143 -0.67 -29.72 -12.99
N THR A 144 -1.84 -29.65 -13.62
CA THR A 144 -3.13 -29.68 -12.91
C THR A 144 -3.46 -31.06 -12.34
N SER A 145 -2.90 -32.15 -12.88
CA SER A 145 -3.04 -33.50 -12.32
C SER A 145 -2.41 -33.68 -10.93
N LYS A 146 -1.52 -32.76 -10.54
CA LYS A 146 -0.82 -32.78 -9.24
C LYS A 146 -1.68 -32.20 -8.10
N VAL A 147 -2.85 -31.65 -8.40
CA VAL A 147 -3.71 -30.95 -7.44
C VAL A 147 -5.14 -31.46 -7.54
N THR A 148 -5.73 -31.83 -6.41
CA THR A 148 -7.14 -32.23 -6.38
C THR A 148 -8.06 -31.03 -6.16
N VAL A 149 -9.28 -31.12 -6.70
CA VAL A 149 -10.35 -30.15 -6.43
C VAL A 149 -10.64 -30.07 -4.93
N ALA A 150 -10.63 -31.22 -4.23
CA ALA A 150 -10.87 -31.26 -2.79
C ALA A 150 -9.85 -30.43 -2.00
N GLN A 151 -8.56 -30.57 -2.28
CA GLN A 151 -7.50 -29.75 -1.66
C GLN A 151 -7.74 -28.27 -1.93
N MET A 152 -8.07 -27.91 -3.17
CA MET A 152 -8.29 -26.52 -3.54
C MET A 152 -9.48 -25.88 -2.79
N LEU A 153 -10.56 -26.64 -2.59
CA LEU A 153 -11.72 -26.20 -1.84
C LEU A 153 -11.47 -26.06 -0.33
N THR A 154 -10.31 -26.49 0.21
CA THR A 154 -9.91 -26.21 1.60
C THR A 154 -9.34 -24.80 1.81
N ARG A 155 -9.04 -24.08 0.72
CA ARG A 155 -8.55 -22.71 0.77
C ARG A 155 -9.68 -21.78 1.23
N ASP A 156 -9.44 -20.98 2.27
CA ASP A 156 -10.47 -20.20 2.97
C ASP A 156 -11.45 -19.43 2.07
N ASP A 157 -10.97 -18.77 1.01
CA ASP A 157 -11.80 -18.00 0.08
C ASP A 157 -12.70 -18.89 -0.79
N PHE A 158 -12.16 -19.98 -1.32
CA PHE A 158 -12.95 -20.98 -2.04
C PHE A 158 -13.88 -21.75 -1.12
N SER A 159 -13.46 -22.11 0.09
CA SER A 159 -14.34 -22.75 1.08
C SER A 159 -15.54 -21.88 1.39
N LYS A 160 -15.32 -20.58 1.65
CA LYS A 160 -16.40 -19.62 1.94
C LYS A 160 -17.33 -19.43 0.76
N ARG A 161 -16.79 -19.18 -0.44
CA ARG A 161 -17.60 -18.98 -1.66
C ARG A 161 -18.39 -20.24 -2.02
N PHE A 162 -17.80 -21.41 -1.88
CA PHE A 162 -18.48 -22.67 -2.13
C PHE A 162 -19.62 -22.90 -1.14
N ALA A 163 -19.39 -22.65 0.16
CA ALA A 163 -20.41 -22.75 1.19
C ALA A 163 -21.53 -21.70 1.05
N SER A 164 -21.22 -20.51 0.53
CA SER A 164 -22.19 -19.44 0.27
C SER A 164 -22.79 -19.47 -1.13
N GLU A 165 -22.57 -20.55 -1.89
CA GLU A 165 -23.02 -20.72 -3.29
C GLU A 165 -22.64 -19.55 -4.21
N THR A 166 -21.58 -18.83 -3.85
CA THR A 166 -21.03 -17.75 -4.67
C THR A 166 -20.19 -18.39 -5.78
N PRO A 167 -20.42 -18.03 -7.06
CA PRO A 167 -19.74 -18.69 -8.18
C PRO A 167 -18.22 -18.70 -8.00
N ILE A 168 -17.59 -19.85 -8.24
CA ILE A 168 -16.12 -20.00 -8.36
C ILE A 168 -15.86 -20.45 -9.80
N TYR A 169 -15.18 -19.61 -10.57
CA TYR A 169 -14.92 -19.93 -11.97
C TYR A 169 -13.69 -20.83 -12.10
N LEU A 170 -13.75 -21.82 -12.99
CA LEU A 170 -12.69 -22.82 -13.16
C LEU A 170 -11.30 -22.23 -13.42
N HIS A 171 -11.20 -21.09 -14.12
CA HIS A 171 -9.91 -20.43 -14.33
C HIS A 171 -9.28 -19.88 -13.04
N GLU A 172 -10.07 -19.49 -12.03
CA GLU A 172 -9.57 -19.03 -10.73
C GLU A 172 -8.82 -20.14 -9.99
N CYS A 173 -9.25 -21.39 -10.20
CA CYS A 173 -8.61 -22.59 -9.66
C CYS A 173 -7.15 -22.72 -10.13
N LEU A 174 -6.80 -22.17 -11.30
CA LEU A 174 -5.45 -22.24 -11.83
C LEU A 174 -4.49 -21.29 -11.11
N TYR A 175 -4.98 -20.21 -10.49
CA TYR A 175 -4.13 -19.18 -9.89
C TYR A 175 -3.15 -19.73 -8.83
N PRO A 176 -3.58 -20.44 -7.77
CA PRO A 176 -2.65 -20.98 -6.79
C PRO A 176 -1.67 -22.00 -7.40
N ILE A 177 -2.07 -22.73 -8.44
CA ILE A 177 -1.19 -23.66 -9.17
C ILE A 177 -0.10 -22.90 -9.92
N MET A 178 -0.47 -21.82 -10.61
CA MET A 178 0.47 -20.95 -11.32
C MET A 178 1.46 -20.32 -10.33
N GLN A 179 0.96 -19.71 -9.26
CA GLN A 179 1.82 -19.12 -8.22
C GLN A 179 2.79 -20.15 -7.64
N ALA A 180 2.32 -21.37 -7.34
CA ALA A 180 3.16 -22.43 -6.81
C ALA A 180 4.22 -22.91 -7.81
N TRP A 181 3.86 -23.00 -9.09
CA TRP A 181 4.79 -23.40 -10.15
C TRP A 181 5.89 -22.36 -10.39
N ASP A 182 5.61 -21.07 -10.19
CA ASP A 182 6.63 -20.02 -10.24
C ASP A 182 7.81 -20.36 -9.30
N SER A 183 7.53 -20.89 -8.10
CA SER A 183 8.57 -21.31 -7.13
C SER A 183 9.43 -22.47 -7.62
N VAL A 184 8.87 -23.38 -8.41
CA VAL A 184 9.64 -24.46 -9.06
C VAL A 184 10.58 -23.86 -10.11
N LYS A 185 10.07 -22.97 -10.96
CA LYS A 185 10.83 -22.37 -12.06
C LYS A 185 12.02 -21.56 -11.58
N ILE A 186 11.87 -20.84 -10.47
CA ILE A 186 12.96 -20.05 -9.89
C ILE A 186 13.70 -20.73 -8.73
N ARG A 187 13.38 -22.00 -8.40
CA ARG A 187 13.97 -22.73 -7.27
C ARG A 187 13.98 -21.91 -5.97
N SER A 188 12.82 -21.38 -5.61
CA SER A 188 12.62 -20.54 -4.43
C SER A 188 13.02 -21.27 -3.13
N ASP A 189 13.79 -20.62 -2.27
CA ASP A 189 14.08 -21.11 -0.91
C ASP A 189 13.08 -20.54 0.10
N ILE A 190 12.66 -19.28 -0.10
CA ILE A 190 11.70 -18.59 0.75
C ILE A 190 10.70 -17.85 -0.13
N GLU A 191 9.40 -17.98 0.13
CA GLU A 191 8.37 -17.15 -0.51
C GLU A 191 7.75 -16.19 0.52
N LEU A 192 7.68 -14.91 0.15
CA LEU A 192 7.09 -13.84 0.94
C LEU A 192 5.66 -13.57 0.48
N GLY A 193 4.77 -13.29 1.43
CA GLY A 193 3.41 -12.84 1.12
C GLY A 193 2.57 -12.60 2.36
N GLY A 194 1.25 -12.52 2.18
CA GLY A 194 0.30 -12.44 3.28
C GLY A 194 -0.14 -13.83 3.76
N THR A 195 -0.78 -13.91 4.94
CA THR A 195 -1.30 -15.17 5.48
C THR A 195 -2.35 -15.82 4.58
N GLU A 196 -3.04 -15.03 3.76
CA GLU A 196 -3.99 -15.52 2.76
C GLU A 196 -3.36 -16.36 1.62
N GLN A 197 -2.03 -16.42 1.54
CA GLN A 197 -1.30 -17.19 0.53
C GLN A 197 -0.76 -18.53 1.04
N LEU A 198 -1.09 -18.92 2.28
CA LEU A 198 -0.61 -20.16 2.90
C LEU A 198 -0.84 -21.38 2.01
N TYR A 199 -2.02 -21.53 1.41
CA TYR A 199 -2.32 -22.65 0.52
C TYR A 199 -1.36 -22.70 -0.67
N SER A 200 -1.16 -21.57 -1.37
CA SER A 200 -0.24 -21.49 -2.51
C SER A 200 1.19 -21.83 -2.09
N PHE A 201 1.62 -21.42 -0.90
CA PHE A 201 2.96 -21.71 -0.39
C PHE A 201 3.16 -23.19 -0.06
N MET A 202 2.15 -23.86 0.49
CA MET A 202 2.22 -25.30 0.75
C MET A 202 2.20 -26.09 -0.56
N LEU A 203 1.36 -25.68 -1.52
CA LEU A 203 1.34 -26.28 -2.85
C LEU A 203 2.71 -26.13 -3.56
N ALA A 204 3.37 -24.97 -3.43
CA ALA A 204 4.71 -24.77 -3.96
C ALA A 204 5.73 -25.76 -3.39
N ARG A 205 5.65 -26.03 -2.07
CA ARG A 205 6.50 -27.03 -1.41
C ARG A 205 6.28 -28.44 -1.96
N ASP A 206 5.02 -28.84 -2.16
CA ASP A 206 4.68 -30.15 -2.70
C ASP A 206 5.18 -30.30 -4.15
N LEU A 207 4.98 -29.27 -4.97
CA LEU A 207 5.45 -29.25 -6.36
C LEU A 207 6.99 -29.26 -6.44
N GLN A 208 7.68 -28.52 -5.57
CA GLN A 208 9.15 -28.55 -5.50
C GLN A 208 9.67 -29.94 -5.11
N GLN A 209 9.05 -30.59 -4.11
CA GLN A 209 9.40 -31.96 -3.71
C GLN A 209 9.20 -32.94 -4.86
N GLY A 210 8.07 -32.85 -5.57
CA GLY A 210 7.79 -33.68 -6.75
C GLY A 210 8.76 -33.44 -7.93
N GLN A 211 9.57 -32.38 -7.89
CA GLN A 211 10.63 -32.09 -8.85
C GLN A 211 12.04 -32.36 -8.29
N GLY A 212 12.14 -32.96 -7.09
CA GLY A 212 13.42 -33.21 -6.42
C GLY A 212 14.15 -31.95 -5.95
N LEU A 213 13.44 -30.83 -5.81
CA LEU A 213 13.97 -29.57 -5.30
C LEU A 213 13.81 -29.47 -3.78
N SER A 214 14.62 -28.61 -3.16
CA SER A 214 14.39 -28.21 -1.77
C SER A 214 13.05 -27.50 -1.65
N GLN A 215 12.29 -27.81 -0.60
CA GLN A 215 11.00 -27.19 -0.35
C GLN A 215 11.21 -25.79 0.25
N GLN A 216 10.49 -24.80 -0.29
CA GLN A 216 10.56 -23.42 0.19
C GLN A 216 9.95 -23.24 1.57
N ILE A 217 10.35 -22.18 2.29
CA ILE A 217 9.70 -21.73 3.52
C ILE A 217 8.79 -20.53 3.19
N GLY A 218 7.54 -20.58 3.64
CA GLY A 218 6.64 -19.43 3.57
C GLY A 218 6.91 -18.48 4.72
N VAL A 219 7.18 -17.20 4.44
CA VAL A 219 7.29 -16.13 5.44
C VAL A 219 6.15 -15.15 5.19
N MET A 220 5.14 -15.20 6.06
CA MET A 220 3.89 -14.47 5.90
C MET A 220 3.83 -13.25 6.81
N SER A 221 3.59 -12.10 6.21
CA SER A 221 3.39 -10.84 6.92
C SER A 221 1.93 -10.69 7.37
N PRO A 222 1.66 -9.99 8.48
CA PRO A 222 0.31 -9.61 8.83
C PRO A 222 -0.23 -8.57 7.84
N ILE A 223 -1.55 -8.39 7.85
CA ILE A 223 -2.21 -7.36 7.07
C ILE A 223 -2.04 -6.02 7.79
N LEU A 224 -1.42 -5.04 7.13
CA LEU A 224 -1.40 -3.67 7.62
C LEU A 224 -2.82 -3.08 7.56
N VAL A 225 -3.36 -2.71 8.73
CA VAL A 225 -4.65 -2.01 8.81
C VAL A 225 -4.51 -0.57 8.33
N GLY A 226 -5.54 -0.03 7.68
CA GLY A 226 -5.57 1.33 7.19
C GLY A 226 -5.82 2.38 8.29
N LEU A 227 -6.09 3.61 7.86
CA LEU A 227 -6.36 4.75 8.75
C LEU A 227 -7.64 4.58 9.62
N ASP A 228 -8.53 3.66 9.27
CA ASP A 228 -9.68 3.28 10.11
C ASP A 228 -9.32 2.30 11.24
N GLY A 229 -8.11 1.75 11.25
CA GLY A 229 -7.59 0.86 12.29
C GLY A 229 -8.14 -0.57 12.31
N VAL A 230 -9.10 -0.88 11.44
CA VAL A 230 -9.79 -2.18 11.42
C VAL A 230 -9.59 -2.89 10.09
N ARG A 231 -9.89 -2.22 8.98
CA ARG A 231 -9.82 -2.85 7.65
C ARG A 231 -8.41 -2.79 7.09
N ARG A 232 -8.10 -3.74 6.21
CA ARG A 232 -6.89 -3.73 5.37
C ARG A 232 -6.69 -2.36 4.72
N MET A 233 -5.45 -1.88 4.70
CA MET A 233 -5.09 -0.67 3.97
C MET A 233 -5.36 -0.85 2.46
N GLY A 234 -6.15 0.05 1.87
CA GLY A 234 -6.50 -0.03 0.45
C GLY A 234 -7.04 1.27 -0.13
N LYS A 235 -6.71 1.54 -1.40
CA LYS A 235 -7.17 2.76 -2.08
C LYS A 235 -8.68 2.87 -2.24
N SER A 236 -9.35 1.74 -2.51
CA SER A 236 -10.81 1.69 -2.66
C SER A 236 -11.55 2.10 -1.39
N LEU A 237 -10.92 1.95 -0.22
CA LEU A 237 -11.48 2.33 1.08
C LEU A 237 -11.10 3.76 1.51
N GLY A 238 -10.20 4.43 0.75
CA GLY A 238 -9.68 5.75 1.11
C GLY A 238 -8.86 5.77 2.41
N ASN A 239 -8.47 4.61 2.95
CA ASN A 239 -7.81 4.45 4.25
C ASN A 239 -6.29 4.24 4.13
N TYR A 240 -5.66 4.71 3.06
CA TYR A 240 -4.29 4.38 2.68
C TYR A 240 -3.31 5.55 2.81
N ILE A 241 -2.02 5.19 2.92
CA ILE A 241 -0.89 6.11 2.77
C ILE A 241 -0.03 5.60 1.61
N GLY A 242 0.01 6.36 0.52
CA GLY A 242 0.79 6.11 -0.68
C GLY A 242 2.27 6.46 -0.47
N ILE A 243 3.16 5.68 -1.08
CA ILE A 243 4.63 5.90 -0.96
C ILE A 243 5.17 7.01 -1.87
N ALA A 244 4.33 7.52 -2.75
CA ALA A 244 4.65 8.61 -3.67
C ALA A 244 3.88 9.89 -3.34
N GLU A 245 3.13 9.91 -2.23
CA GLU A 245 2.46 11.12 -1.77
C GLU A 245 3.48 12.16 -1.30
N SER A 246 3.08 13.43 -1.20
CA SER A 246 3.97 14.44 -0.65
C SER A 246 4.31 14.12 0.82
N PRO A 247 5.52 14.46 1.30
CA PRO A 247 5.88 14.30 2.72
C PRO A 247 4.84 14.89 3.67
N TYR A 248 4.26 16.04 3.31
CA TYR A 248 3.25 16.71 4.11
C TYR A 248 1.90 15.95 4.11
N ASP A 249 1.47 15.40 2.99
CA ASP A 249 0.26 14.57 2.93
C ASP A 249 0.43 13.27 3.72
N MET A 250 1.59 12.62 3.62
CA MET A 250 1.94 11.47 4.45
C MET A 250 1.88 11.84 5.93
N MET A 251 2.50 12.95 6.34
CA MET A 251 2.47 13.42 7.74
C MET A 251 1.03 13.58 8.24
N LYS A 252 0.17 14.31 7.50
CA LYS A 252 -1.25 14.47 7.87
C LYS A 252 -1.97 13.14 8.02
N LYS A 253 -1.66 12.14 7.20
CA LYS A 253 -2.26 10.81 7.29
C LYS A 253 -1.72 10.00 8.47
N PHE A 254 -0.42 10.04 8.75
CA PHE A 254 0.16 9.40 9.94
C PHE A 254 -0.45 9.93 11.23
N MET A 255 -0.74 11.22 11.30
CA MET A 255 -1.40 11.81 12.47
C MET A 255 -2.83 11.31 12.70
N GLN A 256 -3.45 10.67 11.70
CA GLN A 256 -4.78 10.04 11.78
C GLN A 256 -4.72 8.55 12.15
N VAL A 257 -3.53 7.93 12.20
CA VAL A 257 -3.38 6.52 12.59
C VAL A 257 -3.92 6.32 14.02
N PRO A 258 -4.80 5.34 14.29
CA PRO A 258 -5.28 5.07 15.64
C PRO A 258 -4.15 4.63 16.56
N ASP A 259 -4.19 5.08 17.82
CA ASP A 259 -3.10 4.86 18.78
C ASP A 259 -2.82 3.36 19.02
N ALA A 260 -3.89 2.55 19.04
CA ALA A 260 -3.80 1.09 19.18
C ALA A 260 -3.06 0.40 18.02
N CYS A 261 -2.96 1.05 16.85
CA CYS A 261 -2.29 0.50 15.67
C CYS A 261 -0.80 0.89 15.60
N LEU A 262 -0.31 1.79 16.46
CA LEU A 262 1.05 2.33 16.35
C LEU A 262 2.12 1.25 16.46
N LYS A 263 1.95 0.28 17.37
CA LYS A 263 2.89 -0.84 17.52
C LYS A 263 3.08 -1.62 16.22
N MET A 264 1.96 -2.02 15.60
CA MET A 264 1.97 -2.71 14.30
C MET A 264 2.67 -1.86 13.23
N TYR A 265 2.38 -0.55 13.18
CA TYR A 265 3.01 0.34 12.20
C TYR A 265 4.53 0.42 12.40
N PHE A 266 5.02 0.55 13.64
CA PHE A 266 6.46 0.57 13.92
C PHE A 266 7.13 -0.77 13.57
N GLU A 267 6.50 -1.89 13.91
CA GLU A 267 7.04 -3.22 13.64
C GLU A 267 7.16 -3.51 12.15
N LEU A 268 6.16 -3.10 11.35
CA LEU A 268 6.06 -3.40 9.92
C LEU A 268 6.74 -2.36 9.01
N LEU A 269 6.76 -1.09 9.42
CA LEU A 269 7.13 0.03 8.54
C LEU A 269 8.44 0.73 8.93
N THR A 270 9.09 0.33 10.03
CA THR A 270 10.35 0.97 10.46
C THR A 270 11.41 -0.05 10.83
N ASN A 271 12.66 0.42 10.90
CA ASN A 271 13.79 -0.34 11.44
C ASN A 271 14.16 0.10 12.87
N ILE A 272 13.36 0.96 13.52
CA ILE A 272 13.59 1.45 14.89
C ILE A 272 13.67 0.25 15.85
N PRO A 273 14.66 0.14 16.74
CA PRO A 273 14.75 -0.96 17.70
C PRO A 273 13.48 -1.09 18.55
N LEU A 274 13.00 -2.32 18.79
CA LEU A 274 11.74 -2.55 19.52
C LEU A 274 11.76 -1.94 20.92
N ALA A 275 12.91 -1.92 21.60
CA ALA A 275 13.04 -1.27 22.90
C ALA A 275 12.76 0.24 22.83
N GLU A 276 13.17 0.93 21.76
CA GLU A 276 12.88 2.34 21.54
C GLU A 276 11.41 2.56 21.14
N VAL A 277 10.83 1.64 20.37
CA VAL A 277 9.40 1.64 20.06
C VAL A 277 8.56 1.58 21.35
N GLU A 278 8.88 0.69 22.29
CA GLU A 278 8.16 0.59 23.56
C GLU A 278 8.25 1.90 24.38
N LEU A 279 9.41 2.57 24.38
CA LEU A 279 9.57 3.89 25.02
C LEU A 279 8.71 4.97 24.36
N LEU A 280 8.66 5.00 23.02
CA LEU A 280 7.82 5.94 22.26
C LEU A 280 6.33 5.71 22.53
N LEU A 281 5.91 4.45 22.56
CA LEU A 281 4.51 4.06 22.81
C LEU A 281 4.07 4.32 24.26
N ALA A 282 4.98 4.24 25.24
CA ALA A 282 4.71 4.61 26.62
C ALA A 282 4.59 6.14 26.83
N GLY A 283 5.10 6.92 25.87
CA GLY A 283 5.03 8.38 25.88
C GLY A 283 3.72 8.95 25.34
N HIS A 284 3.75 10.22 24.92
CA HIS A 284 2.57 10.88 24.37
C HIS A 284 2.28 10.38 22.94
N PRO A 285 1.04 9.92 22.60
CA PRO A 285 0.73 9.34 21.29
C PRO A 285 1.07 10.23 20.09
N LYS A 286 0.88 11.55 20.22
CA LYS A 286 1.33 12.55 19.22
C LYS A 286 2.82 12.43 18.90
N ALA A 287 3.68 12.28 19.91
CA ALA A 287 5.12 12.18 19.71
C ALA A 287 5.48 10.86 19.00
N ALA A 288 4.84 9.75 19.38
CA ALA A 288 5.00 8.47 18.71
C ALA A 288 4.57 8.54 17.23
N LYS A 289 3.43 9.19 16.91
CA LYS A 289 2.98 9.40 15.52
C LYS A 289 3.97 10.24 14.71
N ILE A 290 4.52 11.30 15.28
CA ILE A 290 5.54 12.12 14.61
C ILE A 290 6.80 11.30 14.35
N ALA A 291 7.27 10.53 15.35
CA ALA A 291 8.45 9.68 15.19
C ALA A 291 8.24 8.62 14.10
N LEU A 292 7.09 7.93 14.10
CA LEU A 292 6.69 6.99 13.06
C LEU A 292 6.65 7.66 11.68
N ALA A 293 5.98 8.81 11.57
CA ALA A 293 5.87 9.54 10.32
C ALA A 293 7.26 9.95 9.79
N LYS A 294 8.12 10.49 10.66
CA LYS A 294 9.48 10.90 10.28
C LYS A 294 10.30 9.72 9.78
N ALA A 295 10.25 8.58 10.47
CA ALA A 295 10.97 7.38 10.06
C ALA A 295 10.53 6.90 8.67
N VAL A 296 9.21 6.81 8.44
CA VAL A 296 8.69 6.29 7.17
C VAL A 296 8.87 7.30 6.02
N ILE A 297 8.61 8.58 6.25
CA ILE A 297 8.83 9.63 5.22
C ILE A 297 10.33 9.73 4.88
N GLY A 298 11.20 9.60 5.89
CA GLY A 298 12.64 9.64 5.70
C GLY A 298 13.15 8.54 4.77
N GLU A 299 12.51 7.37 4.78
CA GLU A 299 12.86 6.24 3.91
C GLU A 299 12.41 6.44 2.46
N TYR A 300 11.21 6.97 2.23
CA TYR A 300 10.66 7.14 0.87
C TYR A 300 11.01 8.48 0.21
N HIS A 301 11.44 9.46 0.99
CA HIS A 301 11.82 10.80 0.56
C HIS A 301 13.21 11.15 1.08
N SER A 302 13.29 11.90 2.18
CA SER A 302 14.55 12.23 2.85
C SER A 302 14.29 12.61 4.31
N ALA A 303 15.33 12.51 5.15
CA ALA A 303 15.26 12.91 6.55
C ALA A 303 14.93 14.40 6.74
N ASP A 304 15.41 15.25 5.83
CA ASP A 304 15.15 16.68 5.83
C ASP A 304 13.68 16.98 5.52
N LEU A 305 13.13 16.38 4.46
CA LEU A 305 11.72 16.52 4.09
C LEU A 305 10.78 15.96 5.16
N ALA A 306 11.19 14.89 5.84
CA ALA A 306 10.45 14.32 6.97
C ALA A 306 10.38 15.31 8.15
N THR A 307 11.48 16.02 8.43
CA THR A 307 11.54 17.03 9.49
C THR A 307 10.73 18.26 9.11
N GLU A 308 10.88 18.78 7.89
CA GLU A 308 10.10 19.91 7.38
C GLU A 308 8.59 19.65 7.44
N ALA A 309 8.15 18.44 7.03
CA ALA A 309 6.74 18.06 7.09
C ALA A 309 6.20 18.04 8.54
N ALA A 310 7.01 17.57 9.50
CA ALA A 310 6.64 17.55 10.91
C ALA A 310 6.52 18.97 11.48
N ASP A 311 7.50 19.83 11.19
CA ASP A 311 7.54 21.21 11.67
C ASP A 311 6.40 22.04 11.06
N ARG A 312 6.11 21.84 9.77
CA ARG A 312 4.95 22.44 9.10
C ARG A 312 3.64 22.01 9.76
N TRP A 313 3.45 20.70 9.96
CA TRP A 313 2.24 20.18 10.59
C TRP A 313 2.07 20.71 12.02
N GLN A 314 3.17 20.81 12.78
CA GLN A 314 3.16 21.34 14.13
C GLN A 314 2.72 22.81 14.14
N ARG A 315 3.30 23.67 13.29
CA ARG A 315 2.89 25.08 13.15
C ARG A 315 1.41 25.24 12.81
N GLU A 316 0.93 24.52 11.80
CA GLU A 316 -0.48 24.59 11.37
C GLU A 316 -1.46 24.16 12.48
N ILE A 317 -1.08 23.23 13.35
CA ILE A 317 -1.91 22.76 14.47
C ILE A 317 -1.79 23.62 15.73
N SER A 318 -0.60 24.12 16.08
CA SER A 318 -0.38 24.89 17.31
C SER A 318 -0.81 26.35 17.20
N GLU A 319 -0.72 26.94 16.01
CA GLU A 319 -0.89 28.39 15.85
C GLU A 319 -2.25 28.77 15.23
N GLY A 320 -3.08 27.78 14.84
CA GLY A 320 -4.24 28.04 13.98
C GLY A 320 -3.85 28.73 12.66
N ALA A 321 -2.56 28.64 12.30
CA ALA A 321 -1.97 29.28 11.15
C ALA A 321 -2.63 28.78 9.87
N LEU A 322 -2.77 29.68 8.90
CA LEU A 322 -3.27 29.34 7.59
C LEU A 322 -2.36 28.27 6.97
N PRO A 323 -2.94 27.21 6.37
CA PRO A 323 -2.16 26.22 5.63
C PRO A 323 -1.30 26.93 4.58
N THR A 324 -0.02 26.57 4.46
CA THR A 324 0.88 27.28 3.52
C THR A 324 0.55 27.01 2.06
N ASP A 325 -0.02 25.83 1.76
CA ASP A 325 -0.57 25.48 0.45
C ASP A 325 -2.08 25.67 0.45
N ILE A 326 -2.51 26.86 0.06
CA ILE A 326 -3.92 27.14 -0.17
C ILE A 326 -4.23 26.91 -1.64
N PRO A 327 -5.15 26.01 -2.00
CA PRO A 327 -5.54 25.80 -3.39
C PRO A 327 -6.02 27.10 -4.02
N GLU A 328 -5.42 27.50 -5.14
CA GLU A 328 -5.91 28.63 -5.93
C GLU A 328 -6.98 28.17 -6.89
N VAL A 329 -8.12 28.85 -6.90
CA VAL A 329 -9.21 28.58 -7.83
C VAL A 329 -9.44 29.80 -8.70
N ALA A 330 -9.31 29.60 -10.01
CA ALA A 330 -9.58 30.63 -11.00
C ALA A 330 -11.09 30.91 -11.06
N LEU A 331 -11.48 32.15 -10.82
CA LEU A 331 -12.85 32.63 -10.97
C LEU A 331 -12.91 33.60 -12.16
N PRO A 332 -13.64 33.30 -13.25
CA PRO A 332 -13.75 34.20 -14.39
C PRO A 332 -14.45 35.51 -14.00
N ALA A 333 -13.88 36.66 -14.37
CA ALA A 333 -14.46 37.97 -14.05
C ALA A 333 -15.89 38.14 -14.59
N ALA A 334 -16.22 37.53 -15.74
CA ALA A 334 -17.59 37.50 -16.29
C ALA A 334 -18.63 36.85 -15.37
N SER A 335 -18.21 36.07 -14.37
CA SER A 335 -19.09 35.45 -13.38
C SER A 335 -19.61 36.43 -12.33
N LEU A 336 -19.02 37.64 -12.28
CA LEU A 336 -19.31 38.67 -11.30
C LEU A 336 -20.21 39.76 -11.91
N THR A 337 -21.19 40.23 -11.14
CA THR A 337 -21.96 41.44 -11.47
C THR A 337 -21.44 42.58 -10.59
N ASN A 338 -20.86 43.63 -11.19
CA ASN A 338 -20.22 44.73 -10.45
C ASN A 338 -19.16 44.27 -9.42
N GLY A 339 -18.39 43.22 -9.75
CA GLY A 339 -17.37 42.63 -8.85
C GLY A 339 -17.95 41.80 -7.70
N GLN A 340 -19.25 41.51 -7.73
CA GLN A 340 -19.96 40.77 -6.68
C GLN A 340 -20.64 39.52 -7.21
N ILE A 341 -20.84 38.55 -6.32
CA ILE A 341 -21.57 37.32 -6.58
C ILE A 341 -22.28 36.84 -5.29
N PRO A 342 -23.50 36.27 -5.36
CA PRO A 342 -24.15 35.69 -4.19
C PRO A 342 -23.32 34.58 -3.55
N ALA A 343 -23.25 34.55 -2.22
CA ALA A 343 -22.40 33.64 -1.46
C ALA A 343 -22.57 32.16 -1.84
N ALA A 344 -23.82 31.68 -1.99
CA ALA A 344 -24.05 30.28 -2.37
C ALA A 344 -23.56 29.94 -3.79
N ASN A 345 -23.58 30.90 -4.71
CA ASN A 345 -23.04 30.73 -6.06
C ASN A 345 -21.51 30.75 -6.06
N LEU A 346 -20.90 31.63 -5.24
CA LEU A 346 -19.45 31.65 -5.03
C LEU A 346 -18.94 30.29 -4.54
N LEU A 347 -19.52 29.73 -3.47
CA LEU A 347 -19.09 28.44 -2.92
C LEU A 347 -19.20 27.29 -3.92
N LYS A 348 -20.22 27.32 -4.78
CA LYS A 348 -20.38 26.33 -5.86
C LYS A 348 -19.33 26.53 -6.97
N GLN A 349 -19.13 27.77 -7.44
CA GLN A 349 -18.17 28.05 -8.51
C GLN A 349 -16.73 27.78 -8.10
N LEU A 350 -16.41 27.96 -6.81
CA LEU A 350 -15.11 27.61 -6.24
C LEU A 350 -14.93 26.10 -5.99
N GLY A 351 -15.94 25.27 -6.28
CA GLY A 351 -15.90 23.82 -6.09
C GLY A 351 -15.92 23.39 -4.61
N LEU A 352 -16.16 24.29 -3.67
CA LEU A 352 -16.21 23.99 -2.23
C LEU A 352 -17.50 23.21 -1.87
N CYS A 353 -18.57 23.45 -2.62
CA CYS A 353 -19.86 22.76 -2.52
C CYS A 353 -20.29 22.18 -3.87
N PRO A 354 -20.85 20.95 -3.92
CA PRO A 354 -21.28 20.30 -5.15
C PRO A 354 -22.51 20.97 -5.79
N SER A 355 -23.30 21.72 -5.02
CA SER A 355 -24.49 22.42 -5.52
C SER A 355 -24.77 23.69 -4.72
N THR A 356 -25.58 24.60 -5.30
CA THR A 356 -26.03 25.82 -4.61
C THR A 356 -26.89 25.49 -3.38
N SER A 357 -27.65 24.39 -3.42
CA SER A 357 -28.44 23.93 -2.26
C SER A 357 -27.56 23.41 -1.13
N ASP A 358 -26.46 22.71 -1.44
CA ASP A 358 -25.45 22.33 -0.43
C ASP A 358 -24.78 23.56 0.17
N ALA A 359 -24.41 24.54 -0.66
CA ALA A 359 -23.82 25.80 -0.22
C ALA A 359 -24.73 26.58 0.73
N ARG A 360 -26.04 26.67 0.44
CA ARG A 360 -27.05 27.26 1.33
C ARG A 360 -27.04 26.59 2.70
N ARG A 361 -27.13 25.25 2.72
CA ARG A 361 -27.12 24.46 3.96
C ARG A 361 -25.85 24.71 4.79
N GLN A 362 -24.67 24.81 4.16
CA GLN A 362 -23.41 25.08 4.86
C GLN A 362 -23.37 26.49 5.45
N ILE A 363 -23.92 27.49 4.74
CA ILE A 363 -24.04 28.87 5.23
C ILE A 363 -24.99 28.92 6.43
N ASP A 364 -26.17 28.31 6.32
CA ASP A 364 -27.16 28.27 7.41
C ASP A 364 -26.64 27.56 8.67
N GLN A 365 -25.76 26.56 8.49
CA GLN A 365 -25.06 25.88 9.59
C GLN A 365 -23.87 26.68 10.15
N GLY A 366 -23.61 27.88 9.64
CA GLY A 366 -22.50 28.74 10.05
C GLY A 366 -21.11 28.17 9.72
N ALA A 367 -21.04 27.26 8.74
CA ALA A 367 -19.79 26.60 8.33
C ALA A 367 -19.02 27.39 7.27
N ALA A 368 -19.64 28.35 6.59
CA ALA A 368 -19.01 29.15 5.55
C ALA A 368 -18.41 30.45 6.10
N ALA A 369 -17.18 30.78 5.71
CA ALA A 369 -16.50 31.99 6.14
C ALA A 369 -15.61 32.59 5.04
N LEU A 370 -15.34 33.88 5.14
CA LEU A 370 -14.46 34.65 4.28
C LEU A 370 -13.22 35.11 5.06
N THR A 371 -12.21 35.56 4.31
CA THR A 371 -10.95 36.15 4.79
C THR A 371 -10.09 35.19 5.62
N GLU A 372 -8.90 35.66 5.98
CA GLU A 372 -7.99 34.96 6.88
C GLU A 372 -8.50 34.93 8.33
N THR A 373 -9.34 35.90 8.70
CA THR A 373 -9.97 36.01 10.03
C THR A 373 -11.24 35.16 10.18
N LYS A 374 -11.64 34.40 9.15
CA LYS A 374 -12.82 33.53 9.13
C LYS A 374 -14.12 34.25 9.54
N THR A 375 -14.36 35.41 8.93
CA THR A 375 -15.62 36.14 9.08
C THR A 375 -16.76 35.31 8.48
N LYS A 376 -17.76 34.93 9.30
CA LYS A 376 -18.86 34.07 8.86
C LYS A 376 -19.70 34.74 7.79
N ILE A 377 -20.17 33.93 6.83
CA ILE A 377 -21.20 34.33 5.88
C ILE A 377 -22.55 34.11 6.57
N GLU A 378 -23.39 35.13 6.62
CA GLU A 378 -24.65 35.06 7.39
C GLU A 378 -25.84 34.63 6.55
N LYS A 379 -25.85 34.96 5.25
CA LYS A 379 -26.97 34.66 4.34
C LYS A 379 -26.48 34.12 3.01
N TYR A 380 -27.24 33.20 2.44
CA TYR A 380 -26.86 32.54 1.20
C TYR A 380 -26.90 33.45 -0.04
N ASP A 381 -27.71 34.49 -0.01
CA ASP A 381 -27.90 35.51 -1.04
C ASP A 381 -27.07 36.78 -0.78
N GLN A 382 -26.29 36.79 0.31
CA GLN A 382 -25.36 37.87 0.60
C GLN A 382 -24.42 38.06 -0.59
N LEU A 383 -24.40 39.29 -1.13
CA LEU A 383 -23.50 39.65 -2.21
C LEU A 383 -22.08 39.78 -1.65
N ILE A 384 -21.18 38.93 -2.13
CA ILE A 384 -19.77 38.93 -1.73
C ILE A 384 -18.98 39.68 -2.79
N THR A 385 -18.28 40.74 -2.38
CA THR A 385 -17.26 41.40 -3.20
C THR A 385 -16.06 40.48 -3.30
N VAL A 386 -15.69 40.10 -4.53
CA VAL A 386 -14.58 39.19 -4.78
C VAL A 386 -13.36 39.99 -5.20
N THR A 387 -12.28 39.85 -4.44
CA THR A 387 -10.96 40.38 -4.77
C THR A 387 -10.00 39.25 -5.12
N ASP A 388 -8.97 39.56 -5.90
CA ASP A 388 -7.87 38.63 -6.10
C ASP A 388 -7.20 38.32 -4.74
N GLY A 389 -6.93 37.04 -4.48
CA GLY A 389 -6.43 36.57 -3.20
C GLY A 389 -7.49 36.36 -2.10
N LEU A 390 -8.79 36.56 -2.38
CA LEU A 390 -9.84 36.35 -1.39
C LEU A 390 -9.83 34.90 -0.86
N MET A 391 -9.74 34.76 0.46
CA MET A 391 -9.85 33.47 1.14
C MET A 391 -11.31 33.09 1.40
N VAL A 392 -11.67 31.86 1.05
CA VAL A 392 -13.02 31.31 1.24
C VAL A 392 -12.94 29.95 1.92
N TRP A 393 -13.78 29.73 2.93
CA TRP A 393 -13.79 28.54 3.78
C TRP A 393 -15.18 27.90 3.82
N VAL A 394 -15.22 26.57 3.87
CA VAL A 394 -16.38 25.75 4.22
C VAL A 394 -15.94 24.68 5.22
N GLY A 395 -16.34 24.86 6.48
CA GLY A 395 -15.91 24.03 7.60
C GLY A 395 -14.41 24.15 7.89
N LYS A 396 -13.82 23.09 8.44
CA LYS A 396 -12.39 23.07 8.83
C LYS A 396 -11.43 22.64 7.71
N LYS A 397 -11.92 21.92 6.69
CA LYS A 397 -11.08 21.21 5.72
C LYS A 397 -11.20 21.68 4.28
N LYS A 398 -12.23 22.45 3.92
CA LYS A 398 -12.43 22.96 2.56
C LYS A 398 -12.16 24.45 2.54
N TYR A 399 -11.15 24.88 1.80
CA TYR A 399 -10.79 26.27 1.65
C TYR A 399 -10.01 26.48 0.36
N CYS A 400 -10.08 27.69 -0.18
CA CYS A 400 -9.31 28.08 -1.36
C CYS A 400 -9.02 29.58 -1.33
N ARG A 401 -8.03 29.97 -2.14
CA ARG A 401 -7.73 31.35 -2.49
C ARG A 401 -8.29 31.62 -3.87
N VAL A 402 -9.08 32.68 -4.00
CA VAL A 402 -9.64 33.06 -5.30
C VAL A 402 -8.55 33.74 -6.12
N ARG A 403 -8.37 33.28 -7.35
CA ARG A 403 -7.58 33.98 -8.37
C ARG A 403 -8.53 34.53 -9.43
N LEU A 404 -8.61 35.85 -9.57
CA LEU A 404 -9.45 36.45 -10.62
C LEU A 404 -8.79 36.25 -11.98
N ALA A 405 -9.45 35.49 -12.85
CA ALA A 405 -8.99 35.34 -14.22
C ALA A 405 -9.54 36.49 -15.07
N PRO A 406 -8.70 37.20 -15.85
CA PRO A 406 -9.21 38.11 -16.87
C PRO A 406 -10.06 37.34 -17.88
N ASN A 407 -11.03 38.02 -18.49
CA ASN A 407 -11.88 37.46 -19.53
C ASN A 407 -11.08 37.02 -20.76
#